data_AF-A0A959KSH2-F1
#
_entry.id   AF-A0A959KSH2-F1
#
_cell.length_a   1.000
_cell.length_b   1.000
_cell.length_c   1.000
_cell.angle_alpha   90.00
_cell.angle_beta   90.00
_cell.angle_gamma   90.00
#
_symmetry.space_group_name_H-M   'P 1'
#
loop_
_entity.id
_entity.type
_entity.pdbx_description
1 polymer ?
#
loop_
_entity_poly.entity_id
_entity_poly.type
_entity_poly.pdbx_seq_one_letter_code
_entity_poly.pdbx_strand_id
1 'polypeptide(L)'
;VVAGWKPGPGFRLSLLAGALPAVYGYLNHLLPCGLPALIDRKFNRWPCYEATYKYVSGLVLAPLFYFLQIKLVAALTDLELWYAISLPFTGFFADWYGRRWALWREARRLAKLAVNRADQFNELKSSRLSAETCLKTLHV
;
A
#
# COMPACT_ATOMS: atom_id res chain seq x y z
N VAL A 1 1.31 -16.45 0.41
CA VAL A 1 0.02 -15.72 0.50
C VAL A 1 -0.19 -15.00 -0.85
N VAL A 2 -0.81 -15.54 -1.91
CA VAL A 2 -2.20 -15.96 -2.06
C VAL A 2 -2.27 -16.88 -3.30
N ALA A 3 -2.49 -18.17 -3.11
CA ALA A 3 -2.85 -19.11 -4.18
C ALA A 3 -4.29 -19.56 -3.89
N GLY A 4 -5.24 -19.20 -4.76
CA GLY A 4 -6.64 -19.65 -4.65
C GLY A 4 -7.67 -18.59 -4.27
N TRP A 5 -7.28 -17.34 -3.97
CA TRP A 5 -8.26 -16.30 -3.69
C TRP A 5 -8.93 -15.80 -4.98
N LYS A 6 -10.21 -16.13 -5.13
CA LYS A 6 -11.09 -15.49 -6.12
C LYS A 6 -11.84 -14.36 -5.41
N PRO A 7 -11.71 -13.09 -5.86
CA PRO A 7 -12.45 -12.00 -5.25
C PRO A 7 -13.96 -12.21 -5.50
N GLY A 8 -14.70 -12.44 -4.42
CA GLY A 8 -16.16 -12.55 -4.44
C GLY A 8 -16.84 -11.24 -4.86
N PRO A 9 -18.15 -11.26 -5.15
CA PRO A 9 -18.89 -10.07 -5.62
C PRO A 9 -18.83 -8.91 -4.62
N GLY A 10 -18.91 -9.18 -3.31
CA GLY A 10 -18.76 -8.15 -2.26
C GLY A 10 -17.38 -7.47 -2.24
N PHE A 11 -16.32 -8.17 -2.67
CA PHE A 11 -15.00 -7.57 -2.81
C PHE A 11 -14.97 -6.53 -3.95
N ARG A 12 -15.69 -6.78 -5.05
CA ARG A 12 -15.74 -5.86 -6.20
C ARG A 12 -16.55 -4.60 -5.87
N LEU A 13 -17.66 -4.75 -5.15
CA LEU A 13 -18.48 -3.64 -4.68
C LEU A 13 -17.72 -2.74 -3.70
N SER A 14 -17.03 -3.33 -2.72
CA SER A 14 -16.20 -2.56 -1.77
C SER A 14 -15.02 -1.85 -2.46
N LEU A 15 -14.48 -2.42 -3.54
CA LEU A 15 -13.48 -1.75 -4.38
C LEU A 15 -14.07 -0.49 -5.06
N LEU A 16 -15.23 -0.61 -5.69
CA LEU A 16 -15.85 0.52 -6.39
C LEU A 16 -16.32 1.61 -5.42
N ALA A 17 -16.97 1.25 -4.32
CA ALA A 17 -17.45 2.19 -3.31
C ALA A 17 -16.30 2.89 -2.57
N GLY A 18 -15.20 2.17 -2.30
CA GLY A 18 -14.03 2.71 -1.63
C GLY A 18 -13.13 3.58 -2.51
N ALA A 19 -13.35 3.63 -3.82
CA ALA A 19 -12.46 4.31 -4.75
C ALA A 19 -12.41 5.83 -4.52
N LEU A 20 -13.56 6.49 -4.34
CA LEU A 20 -13.61 7.95 -4.16
C LEU A 20 -12.93 8.42 -2.85
N PRO A 21 -13.27 7.86 -1.67
CA PRO A 21 -12.56 8.21 -0.43
C PRO A 21 -11.08 7.83 -0.47
N ALA A 22 -10.72 6.74 -1.16
CA ALA A 22 -9.33 6.35 -1.32
C ALA A 22 -8.56 7.36 -2.18
N VAL A 23 -9.11 7.85 -3.29
CA VAL A 23 -8.46 8.89 -4.12
C VAL A 23 -8.25 10.17 -3.31
N TYR A 24 -9.25 10.58 -2.54
CA TYR A 24 -9.13 11.73 -1.65
C TYR A 24 -8.01 11.52 -0.60
N GLY A 25 -7.99 10.36 0.06
CA GLY A 25 -6.92 10.01 1.01
C GLY A 25 -5.55 9.98 0.34
N TYR A 26 -5.43 9.36 -0.84
CA TYR A 26 -4.19 9.30 -1.62
C TYR A 26 -3.67 10.67 -2.02
N LEU A 27 -4.54 11.59 -2.44
CA LEU A 27 -4.14 12.96 -2.80
C LEU A 27 -3.59 13.71 -1.59
N ASN A 28 -4.28 13.64 -0.45
CA ASN A 28 -3.82 14.29 0.79
C ASN A 28 -2.51 13.70 1.30
N HIS A 29 -2.28 12.41 1.08
CA HIS A 29 -1.09 11.69 1.55
C HIS A 29 0.01 11.56 0.49
N LEU A 30 -0.20 12.08 -0.72
CA LEU A 30 0.72 11.92 -1.85
C LEU A 30 2.09 12.53 -1.55
N LEU A 31 2.11 13.73 -0.98
CA LEU A 31 3.33 14.43 -0.59
C LEU A 31 4.01 13.78 0.62
N PRO A 32 3.33 13.59 1.77
CA PRO A 32 3.97 13.04 2.96
C PRO A 32 4.42 11.59 2.79
N CYS A 33 3.79 10.79 1.93
CA CYS A 33 4.22 9.41 1.65
C CYS A 33 5.12 9.27 0.41
N GLY A 34 4.91 10.10 -0.61
CA GLY A 34 5.67 10.03 -1.87
C GLY A 34 7.09 10.60 -1.74
N LEU A 35 7.27 11.67 -0.96
CA LEU A 35 8.59 12.28 -0.78
C LEU A 35 9.57 11.37 -0.03
N PRO A 36 9.21 10.67 1.07
CA PRO A 36 10.06 9.66 1.69
C PRO A 36 10.58 8.61 0.70
N ALA A 37 9.71 8.12 -0.19
CA ALA A 37 10.09 7.15 -1.20
C ALA A 37 11.04 7.74 -2.26
N LEU A 38 10.85 9.01 -2.63
CA LEU A 38 11.75 9.71 -3.53
C LEU A 38 13.12 9.96 -2.90
N ILE A 39 13.15 10.34 -1.61
CA ILE A 39 14.37 10.53 -0.82
C ILE A 39 15.13 9.22 -0.73
N ASP A 40 14.47 8.14 -0.33
CA ASP A 40 15.08 6.81 -0.28
C ASP A 40 15.68 6.44 -1.65
N ARG A 41 14.91 6.55 -2.74
CA ARG A 41 15.42 6.24 -4.10
C ARG A 41 16.61 7.11 -4.54
N LYS A 42 16.72 8.34 -4.04
CA LYS A 42 17.78 9.29 -4.43
C LYS A 42 19.03 9.20 -3.56
N PHE A 43 18.87 8.96 -2.26
CA PHE A 43 19.94 9.06 -1.27
C PHE A 43 20.40 7.70 -0.74
N ASN A 44 19.54 6.69 -0.78
CA ASN A 44 19.90 5.37 -0.31
C ASN A 44 20.71 4.60 -1.39
N ARG A 45 21.99 4.35 -1.11
CA ARG A 45 22.85 3.49 -1.94
C ARG A 45 22.85 2.02 -1.51
N TRP A 46 22.29 1.69 -0.35
CA TRP A 46 22.46 0.41 0.31
C TRP A 46 21.10 -0.21 0.67
N PRO A 47 20.73 -1.38 0.12
CA PRO A 47 19.41 -1.98 0.32
C PRO A 47 19.03 -2.20 1.79
N CYS A 48 20.03 -2.45 2.65
CA CYS A 48 19.82 -2.68 4.08
C CYS A 48 19.28 -1.45 4.84
N TYR A 49 19.42 -0.23 4.32
CA TYR A 49 18.95 1.00 4.97
C TYR A 49 17.62 1.53 4.42
N GLU A 50 16.97 0.81 3.50
CA GLU A 50 15.72 1.24 2.86
C GLU A 50 14.62 1.54 3.88
N ALA A 51 14.48 0.68 4.89
CA ALA A 51 13.52 0.89 5.97
C ALA A 51 13.84 2.17 6.75
N THR A 52 15.09 2.37 7.15
CA THR A 52 15.53 3.52 7.95
C THR A 52 15.28 4.83 7.21
N TYR A 53 15.68 4.94 5.94
CA TYR A 53 15.45 6.16 5.16
C TYR A 53 13.96 6.48 5.04
N LYS A 54 13.12 5.48 4.74
CA LYS A 54 11.66 5.68 4.65
C LYS A 54 11.03 6.08 5.97
N TYR A 55 11.41 5.45 7.09
CA TYR A 55 10.86 5.78 8.41
C TYR A 55 11.30 7.16 8.88
N VAL A 56 12.59 7.49 8.79
CA VAL A 56 13.12 8.78 9.26
C VAL A 56 12.57 9.92 8.42
N SER A 57 12.63 9.80 7.09
CA SER A 57 12.07 10.83 6.21
C SER A 57 10.54 10.94 6.34
N GLY A 58 9.83 9.82 6.51
CA GLY A 58 8.40 9.82 6.79
C GLY A 58 8.05 10.51 8.12
N LEU A 59 8.82 10.23 9.18
CA LEU A 59 8.60 10.82 10.51
C LEU A 59 8.80 12.33 10.54
N VAL A 60 9.71 12.87 9.71
CA VAL A 60 9.95 14.31 9.61
C VAL A 60 8.97 14.98 8.64
N LEU A 61 8.75 14.39 7.47
CA LEU A 61 7.93 15.00 6.42
C LEU A 61 6.44 14.92 6.72
N ALA A 62 5.94 13.83 7.31
CA ALA A 62 4.52 13.69 7.62
C ALA A 62 3.97 14.80 8.52
N PRO A 63 4.54 15.08 9.73
CA PRO A 63 4.05 16.16 10.58
C PRO A 63 4.23 17.54 9.93
N LEU A 64 5.33 17.76 9.18
CA LEU A 64 5.57 19.02 8.47
C LEU A 64 4.47 19.30 7.42
N PHE A 65 4.15 18.32 6.58
CA PHE A 65 3.11 18.47 5.55
C PHE A 65 1.71 18.56 6.15
N TYR A 66 1.40 17.79 7.20
CA TYR A 66 0.10 17.90 7.86
C TYR A 66 -0.07 19.25 8.55
N PHE A 67 0.97 19.76 9.20
CA PHE A 67 0.93 21.11 9.77
C PHE A 67 0.63 22.17 8.70
N LEU A 68 1.33 22.09 7.55
CA LEU A 68 1.10 23.01 6.44
C LEU A 68 -0.30 22.88 5.84
N GLN A 69 -0.81 21.66 5.66
CA GLN A 69 -2.17 21.42 5.16
C GLN A 69 -3.23 21.94 6.13
N ILE A 70 -3.09 21.67 7.43
CA ILE A 70 -4.02 22.16 8.46
C ILE A 70 -4.02 23.69 8.47
N LYS A 71 -2.86 24.34 8.39
CA LYS A 71 -2.76 25.82 8.29
C LYS A 71 -3.42 26.38 7.03
N LEU A 72 -3.28 25.70 5.90
CA LEU A 72 -3.94 26.09 4.66
C LEU A 72 -5.47 25.99 4.79
N VAL A 73 -5.97 24.93 5.42
CA VAL A 73 -7.42 24.73 5.64
C VAL A 73 -7.96 25.73 6.65
N ALA A 74 -7.22 26.01 7.72
CA ALA A 74 -7.55 27.04 8.72
C ALA A 74 -7.67 28.43 8.08
N ALA A 75 -6.86 28.74 7.07
CA ALA A 75 -6.93 30.02 6.37
C ALA A 75 -8.15 30.15 5.43
N LEU A 76 -8.74 29.03 5.03
CA LEU A 76 -9.86 28.98 4.08
C LEU A 76 -11.21 28.68 4.76
N THR A 77 -11.19 28.02 5.92
CA THR A 77 -12.38 27.48 6.59
C THR A 77 -12.16 27.37 8.11
N ASP A 78 -13.24 27.46 8.89
CA ASP A 78 -13.21 27.25 10.36
C ASP A 78 -13.26 25.76 10.77
N LEU A 79 -13.07 24.84 9.82
CA LEU A 79 -13.20 23.38 10.01
C LEU A 79 -11.84 22.69 10.22
N GLU A 80 -10.81 23.43 10.59
CA GLU A 80 -9.43 22.95 10.79
C GLU A 80 -9.33 21.75 11.74
N LEU A 81 -10.09 21.74 12.84
CA LEU A 81 -10.05 20.67 13.83
C LEU A 81 -10.65 19.37 13.27
N TRP A 82 -11.78 19.47 12.58
CA TRP A 82 -12.41 18.33 11.91
C TRP A 82 -11.53 17.78 10.78
N TYR A 83 -10.87 18.67 10.04
CA TYR A 83 -9.89 18.28 9.03
C TYR A 83 -8.69 17.55 9.65
N ALA A 84 -8.12 18.09 10.73
CA ALA A 84 -7.01 17.47 11.45
C ALA A 84 -7.35 16.07 11.97
N ILE A 85 -8.57 15.88 12.51
CA ILE A 85 -9.06 14.58 12.94
C ILE A 85 -9.27 13.64 11.75
N SER A 86 -9.77 14.15 10.61
CA SER A 86 -10.03 13.33 9.42
C SER A 86 -8.76 12.77 8.76
N LEU A 87 -7.61 13.44 8.90
CA LEU A 87 -6.34 13.05 8.28
C LEU A 87 -5.87 11.63 8.65
N PRO A 88 -5.73 11.24 9.93
CA PRO A 88 -5.33 9.88 10.28
C PRO A 88 -6.31 8.80 9.80
N PHE A 89 -7.62 9.08 9.83
CA PHE A 89 -8.63 8.14 9.32
C PHE A 89 -8.53 7.95 7.81
N THR A 90 -8.40 9.05 7.06
CA THR A 90 -8.28 9.00 5.60
C THR A 90 -6.96 8.37 5.15
N GLY A 91 -5.88 8.58 5.91
CA GLY A 91 -4.58 7.92 5.68
C GLY A 91 -4.65 6.41 5.87
N PHE A 92 -5.23 5.96 6.99
CA PHE A 92 -5.41 4.54 7.25
C PHE A 92 -6.32 3.87 6.20
N PHE A 93 -7.40 4.55 5.82
CA PHE A 93 -8.30 4.07 4.79
C PHE A 93 -7.60 3.94 3.42
N ALA A 94 -6.78 4.93 3.06
CA ALA A 94 -6.01 4.90 1.82
C ALA A 94 -5.01 3.71 1.79
N ASP A 95 -4.29 3.45 2.88
CA ASP A 95 -3.38 2.28 2.95
C ASP A 95 -4.15 0.95 2.84
N TRP A 96 -5.24 0.82 3.61
CA TRP A 96 -6.10 -0.37 3.58
C TRP A 96 -6.66 -0.64 2.18
N TYR A 97 -7.10 0.40 1.49
CA TYR A 97 -7.62 0.30 0.13
C TYR A 97 -6.50 -0.02 -0.87
N GLY A 98 -5.34 0.61 -0.71
CA GLY A 98 -4.14 0.35 -1.50
C GLY A 98 -3.70 -1.11 -1.46
N ARG A 99 -3.67 -1.71 -0.27
CA ARG A 99 -3.36 -3.14 -0.09
C ARG A 99 -4.37 -4.04 -0.79
N ARG A 100 -5.67 -3.75 -0.66
CA ARG A 100 -6.73 -4.49 -1.38
C ARG A 100 -6.59 -4.38 -2.88
N TRP A 101 -6.29 -3.18 -3.39
CA TRP A 101 -6.06 -2.94 -4.80
C TRP A 101 -4.83 -3.71 -5.31
N ALA A 102 -3.73 -3.73 -4.54
CA ALA A 102 -2.54 -4.50 -4.86
C ALA A 102 -2.84 -6.01 -4.97
N LEU A 103 -3.52 -6.59 -3.98
CA LEU A 103 -3.93 -7.99 -3.98
C LEU A 103 -4.80 -8.33 -5.20
N TRP A 104 -5.73 -7.44 -5.56
CA TRP A 104 -6.57 -7.62 -6.73
C TRP A 104 -5.77 -7.56 -8.04
N ARG A 105 -4.80 -6.64 -8.16
CA ARG A 105 -3.91 -6.57 -9.32
C ARG A 105 -3.03 -7.81 -9.42
N GLU A 106 -2.50 -8.31 -8.31
CA GLU A 106 -1.72 -9.54 -8.25
C GLU A 106 -2.55 -10.76 -8.65
N ALA A 107 -3.76 -10.90 -8.11
CA ALA A 107 -4.68 -11.96 -8.49
C ALA A 107 -4.99 -11.93 -10.00
N ARG A 108 -5.19 -10.74 -10.57
CA ARG A 108 -5.38 -10.57 -12.03
C ARG A 108 -4.13 -10.93 -12.84
N ARG A 109 -2.94 -10.53 -12.38
CA ARG A 109 -1.67 -10.88 -13.04
C ARG A 109 -1.43 -12.39 -13.01
N LEU A 110 -1.67 -13.04 -11.87
CA LEU A 110 -1.56 -14.48 -11.72
C LEU A 110 -2.59 -15.23 -12.57
N ALA A 111 -3.84 -14.76 -12.61
CA ALA A 111 -4.86 -15.33 -13.49
C ALA A 111 -4.47 -15.22 -14.96
N LYS A 112 -3.93 -14.06 -15.38
CA LYS A 112 -3.42 -13.86 -16.75
C LYS A 112 -2.22 -14.76 -17.04
N LEU A 113 -1.32 -14.95 -16.07
CA LEU A 113 -0.18 -15.87 -16.20
C LEU A 113 -0.64 -17.33 -16.34
N ALA A 114 -1.60 -17.76 -15.51
CA ALA A 114 -2.13 -19.12 -15.53
C ALA A 114 -2.81 -19.46 -16.87
N VAL A 115 -3.48 -18.49 -17.49
CA VAL A 115 -4.11 -18.67 -18.81
C VAL A 115 -3.09 -18.65 -19.94
N ASN A 116 -2.12 -17.73 -19.90
CA ASN A 116 -1.21 -17.51 -21.04
C ASN A 116 0.08 -18.35 -21.00
N ARG A 117 0.51 -18.81 -19.83
CA ARG A 117 1.79 -19.50 -19.58
C ARG A 117 1.63 -20.53 -18.46
N ALA A 118 0.86 -21.57 -18.73
CA ALA A 118 0.57 -22.63 -17.77
C ALA A 118 1.85 -23.28 -17.20
N ASP A 119 2.89 -23.44 -18.03
CA ASP A 119 4.15 -24.09 -17.65
C ASP A 119 4.90 -23.27 -16.58
N GLN A 120 5.07 -21.96 -16.79
CA GLN A 120 5.72 -21.05 -15.83
C GLN A 120 4.91 -20.93 -14.53
N PHE A 121 3.58 -21.03 -14.61
CA PHE A 121 2.73 -21.00 -13.43
C PHE A 121 2.90 -22.26 -12.58
N ASN A 122 3.02 -23.43 -13.20
CA ASN A 122 3.23 -24.70 -12.51
C ASN A 122 4.62 -24.75 -11.85
N GLU A 123 5.65 -24.19 -12.50
CA GLU A 123 7.00 -24.06 -11.94
C GLU A 123 7.02 -23.16 -10.68
N LEU A 124 6.38 -21.99 -10.72
CA LEU A 124 6.27 -21.13 -9.54
C LEU A 124 5.48 -21.77 -8.39
N LYS A 125 4.50 -22.61 -8.71
CA LYS A 125 3.72 -23.35 -7.73
C LYS A 125 4.55 -24.45 -7.06
N SER A 126 5.39 -25.16 -7.82
CA SER A 126 6.26 -26.21 -7.27
C SER A 126 7.35 -25.62 -6.38
N SER A 127 8.04 -24.55 -6.80
CA SER A 127 9.08 -23.90 -5.97
C SER A 127 8.54 -23.40 -4.63
N ARG A 128 7.29 -22.93 -4.60
CA ARG A 128 6.62 -22.51 -3.35
C ARG A 128 6.35 -23.67 -2.41
N LEU A 129 5.84 -24.78 -2.93
CA LEU A 129 5.58 -25.98 -2.13
C LEU A 129 6.88 -26.49 -1.50
N SER A 130 7.99 -26.49 -2.25
CA SER A 130 9.31 -26.87 -1.73
C SER A 130 9.77 -25.96 -0.57
N ALA A 131 9.58 -24.64 -0.68
CA ALA A 131 9.96 -23.70 0.36
C ALA A 131 9.08 -23.83 1.62
N GLU A 132 7.77 -24.04 1.47
CA GLU A 132 6.86 -24.27 2.60
C GLU A 132 7.16 -25.59 3.32
N THR A 133 7.50 -26.64 2.57
CA THR A 133 7.95 -27.91 3.17
C THR A 133 9.27 -27.72 3.93
N CYS A 134 10.25 -27.03 3.35
CA CYS A 134 11.53 -26.76 4.01
C CYS A 134 11.36 -25.97 5.33
N LEU A 135 10.53 -24.92 5.33
CA LEU A 135 10.23 -24.14 6.54
C LEU A 135 9.55 -24.96 7.63
N LYS A 136 8.64 -25.88 7.27
CA LYS A 136 7.99 -26.77 8.24
C LYS A 136 8.97 -27.78 8.83
N THR A 137 9.91 -28.30 8.04
CA THR A 137 10.96 -29.21 8.51
C THR A 137 11.97 -28.51 9.42
N LEU A 138 12.26 -27.23 9.20
CA LEU A 138 13.21 -26.45 10.00
C LEU A 138 12.66 -25.98 11.36
N HIS A 139 11.33 -26.02 11.54
CA HIS A 139 10.63 -25.64 12.77
C HIS A 139 10.21 -26.85 13.63
N VAL A 140 10.76 -28.04 13.34
CA VAL A 140 10.73 -29.25 14.19
C VAL A 140 12.05 -29.33 14.95
#